data_AF-A0A946AE00-F1
#
_entry.id   AF-A0A946AE00-F1
#
_cell.length_a   1.000
_cell.length_b   1.000
_cell.length_c   1.000
_cell.angle_alpha   90.00
_cell.angle_beta   90.00
_cell.angle_gamma   90.00
#
_symmetry.space_group_name_H-M   'P 1'
#
loop_
_entity.id
_entity.type
_entity.pdbx_description
1 polymer ?
#
loop_
_entity_poly.entity_id
_entity_poly.type
_entity_poly.pdbx_seq_one_letter_code
_entity_poly.pdbx_strand_id
1 'polypeptide(L)'
;MTATVIRNAEWVVAWDGEENCHVYLHGVDVAWRDGVIIHVGNHFEGEVAEEFSGRARMVMPGLVNLHTHTSTMPVFKSVREEIGNPQLYLSALYDGWNLFAPLQEDKVWASRYAYGEMLLSGVTSYVDMCFPYPGWVDAAAESGLRAFLSPLYQSASWRTDNGHELLYDWAEDDGRAKMDESVGVIDAALAHESGMLAAVVSPMAIDTCSLALIRESLDMARDRGLPFQLHCGEAMMEFLEITRRHGLSQVQLLARERMLGPDVTLGHGLFLDHHSWLHWSTRADIGLIADHGTSVAHCPTPFSRYGITMEHFGKYLEEGVNLGIGTDTHPHNMLEEMRTAAIMGRVAAQNMHALSTTNIFNAATIGGARALQRDDLGKLDVGARADVVSIALDDPTMMPVYDPIRSLIYTAADRAVRDVWVDGRQLVADGSLTTLDMDTIAAHLQEVQIRALEKVPERDRLGRNALQVAPLTFRTRRQH
;
A
#
# COMPACT_ATOMS: atom_id res chain seq x y z
N MET A 1 -15.48 4.82 31.03
CA MET A 1 -15.94 3.81 30.06
C MET A 1 -15.28 2.49 30.38
N THR A 2 -15.98 1.39 30.14
CA THR A 2 -15.54 0.01 30.36
C THR A 2 -14.69 -0.48 29.18
N ALA A 3 -13.78 -1.43 29.41
CA ALA A 3 -12.84 -1.91 28.40
C ALA A 3 -13.44 -3.01 27.51
N THR A 4 -12.90 -3.19 26.31
CA THR A 4 -13.07 -4.40 25.51
C THR A 4 -11.86 -5.30 25.70
N VAL A 5 -12.07 -6.61 25.84
CA VAL A 5 -10.99 -7.56 26.13
C VAL A 5 -11.08 -8.80 25.25
N ILE A 6 -9.95 -9.20 24.67
CA ILE A 6 -9.74 -10.56 24.16
C ILE A 6 -9.08 -11.37 25.27
N ARG A 7 -9.77 -12.38 25.78
CA ARG A 7 -9.33 -13.19 26.94
C ARG A 7 -8.52 -14.39 26.53
N ASN A 8 -7.41 -14.63 27.22
CA ASN A 8 -6.63 -15.86 27.13
C ASN A 8 -6.32 -16.24 25.66
N ALA A 9 -5.79 -15.27 24.91
CA ALA A 9 -5.34 -15.47 23.54
C ALA A 9 -4.22 -16.52 23.51
N GLU A 10 -4.39 -17.56 22.70
CA GLU A 10 -3.43 -18.66 22.64
C GLU A 10 -2.04 -18.17 22.21
N TRP A 11 -2.03 -17.23 21.26
CA TRP A 11 -0.85 -16.50 20.83
C TRP A 11 -1.15 -15.01 20.74
N VAL A 12 -0.23 -14.17 21.18
CA VAL A 12 -0.25 -12.73 20.93
C VAL A 12 1.10 -12.31 20.37
N VAL A 13 1.08 -11.61 19.23
CA VAL A 13 2.24 -10.91 18.69
C VAL A 13 2.32 -9.55 19.39
N ALA A 14 2.97 -9.52 20.55
CA ALA A 14 3.12 -8.34 21.38
C ALA A 14 4.37 -7.55 21.02
N TRP A 15 4.47 -6.32 21.54
CA TRP A 15 5.68 -5.53 21.47
C TRP A 15 6.49 -5.64 22.76
N ASP A 16 7.77 -5.92 22.64
CA ASP A 16 8.74 -5.73 23.72
C ASP A 16 9.38 -4.34 23.56
N GLY A 17 9.02 -3.41 24.44
CA GLY A 17 9.53 -2.05 24.42
C GLY A 17 11.00 -1.93 24.85
N GLU A 18 11.56 -2.90 25.59
CA GLU A 18 12.96 -2.89 26.02
C GLU A 18 13.87 -3.35 24.88
N GLU A 19 13.48 -4.42 24.19
CA GLU A 19 14.23 -4.99 23.06
C GLU A 19 13.82 -4.39 21.70
N ASN A 20 12.79 -3.54 21.68
CA ASN A 20 12.26 -2.86 20.50
C ASN A 20 11.94 -3.83 19.35
N CYS A 21 11.25 -4.94 19.69
CA CYS A 21 10.90 -6.00 18.75
C CYS A 21 9.56 -6.67 19.05
N HIS A 22 9.03 -7.40 18.07
CA HIS A 22 7.85 -8.26 18.27
C HIS A 22 8.24 -9.53 19.01
N VAL A 23 7.41 -9.94 19.98
CA VAL A 23 7.56 -11.18 20.75
C VAL A 23 6.24 -11.96 20.77
N TYR A 24 6.34 -13.29 20.93
CA TYR A 24 5.17 -14.11 21.19
C TYR A 24 4.88 -14.21 22.68
N LEU A 25 3.64 -13.90 23.06
CA LEU A 25 3.07 -14.21 24.38
C LEU A 25 1.99 -15.29 24.25
N HIS A 26 1.74 -16.01 25.33
CA HIS A 26 0.83 -17.15 25.36
C HIS A 26 -0.17 -17.06 26.51
N GLY A 27 -1.44 -17.31 26.21
CA GLY A 27 -2.50 -17.37 27.21
C GLY A 27 -2.68 -16.04 27.94
N VAL A 28 -2.53 -14.93 27.21
CA VAL A 28 -2.59 -13.56 27.76
C VAL A 28 -3.84 -12.84 27.27
N ASP A 29 -4.27 -11.84 28.03
CA ASP A 29 -5.34 -10.92 27.68
C ASP A 29 -4.78 -9.73 26.90
N VAL A 30 -5.57 -9.24 25.95
CA VAL A 30 -5.38 -7.94 25.28
C VAL A 30 -6.61 -7.09 25.53
N ALA A 31 -6.43 -5.94 26.17
CA ALA A 31 -7.54 -5.04 26.51
C ALA A 31 -7.32 -3.63 25.96
N TRP A 32 -8.39 -3.02 25.49
CA TRP A 32 -8.40 -1.62 25.06
C TRP A 32 -9.61 -0.85 25.56
N ARG A 33 -9.47 0.46 25.60
CA ARG A 33 -10.53 1.41 25.94
C ARG A 33 -10.30 2.70 25.18
N ASP A 34 -11.37 3.29 24.65
CA ASP A 34 -11.34 4.56 23.90
C ASP A 34 -10.30 4.54 22.75
N GLY A 35 -10.23 3.38 22.07
CA GLY A 35 -9.29 3.12 20.97
C GLY A 35 -7.82 2.98 21.36
N VAL A 36 -7.50 2.88 22.65
CA VAL A 36 -6.12 2.74 23.16
C VAL A 36 -5.96 1.41 23.88
N ILE A 37 -4.89 0.68 23.58
CA ILE A 37 -4.52 -0.54 24.29
C ILE A 37 -4.09 -0.17 25.71
N ILE A 38 -4.72 -0.78 26.71
CA ILE A 38 -4.46 -0.53 28.13
C ILE A 38 -3.86 -1.75 28.84
N HIS A 39 -3.85 -2.91 28.20
CA HIS A 39 -3.26 -4.13 28.75
C HIS A 39 -2.84 -5.10 27.66
N VAL A 40 -1.64 -5.66 27.81
CA VAL A 40 -1.16 -6.86 27.11
C VAL A 40 -0.40 -7.68 28.14
N GLY A 41 -0.95 -8.81 28.57
CA GLY A 41 -0.39 -9.58 29.69
C GLY A 41 -1.39 -10.55 30.30
N ASN A 42 -1.03 -11.22 31.40
CA ASN A 42 -1.78 -12.35 31.95
C ASN A 42 -3.31 -12.14 32.04
N HIS A 43 -3.78 -11.50 33.12
CA HIS A 43 -5.21 -11.28 33.35
C HIS A 43 -5.48 -9.80 33.54
N PHE A 44 -6.45 -9.28 32.78
CA PHE A 44 -6.93 -7.92 32.97
C PHE A 44 -8.02 -7.86 34.05
N GLU A 45 -7.72 -7.19 35.16
CA GLU A 45 -8.58 -7.03 36.35
C GLU A 45 -9.58 -5.86 36.27
N GLY A 46 -9.58 -5.09 35.18
CA GLY A 46 -10.45 -3.91 35.04
C GLY A 46 -11.89 -4.25 34.64
N GLU A 47 -12.77 -3.24 34.69
CA GLU A 47 -14.17 -3.39 34.26
C GLU A 47 -14.27 -3.62 32.74
N VAL A 48 -15.02 -4.65 32.34
CA VAL A 48 -15.16 -5.10 30.95
C VAL A 48 -16.59 -4.87 30.45
N ALA A 49 -16.71 -4.25 29.28
CA ALA A 49 -17.96 -4.06 28.55
C ALA A 49 -18.23 -5.23 27.60
N GLU A 50 -17.19 -5.60 26.84
CA GLU A 50 -17.24 -6.60 25.79
C GLU A 50 -16.08 -7.57 25.95
N GLU A 51 -16.38 -8.85 25.86
CA GLU A 51 -15.42 -9.93 26.04
C GLU A 51 -15.43 -10.87 24.85
N PHE A 52 -14.24 -11.14 24.31
CA PHE A 52 -14.01 -12.06 23.20
C PHE A 52 -13.11 -13.20 23.67
N SER A 53 -13.39 -14.42 23.22
CA SER A 53 -12.53 -15.58 23.52
C SER A 53 -11.30 -15.58 22.63
N GLY A 54 -10.12 -15.58 23.22
CA GLY A 54 -8.83 -15.77 22.57
C GLY A 54 -8.40 -17.23 22.41
N ARG A 55 -9.22 -18.20 22.87
CA ARG A 55 -8.95 -19.62 22.69
C ARG A 55 -8.89 -19.96 21.20
N ALA A 56 -7.84 -20.69 20.77
CA ALA A 56 -7.59 -20.98 19.36
C ALA A 56 -7.48 -19.72 18.48
N ARG A 57 -7.05 -18.60 19.06
CA ARG A 57 -6.78 -17.35 18.36
C ARG A 57 -5.32 -16.96 18.46
N MET A 58 -4.78 -16.44 17.37
CA MET A 58 -3.62 -15.55 17.42
C MET A 58 -4.11 -14.12 17.30
N VAL A 59 -3.69 -13.25 18.21
CA VAL A 59 -3.93 -11.81 18.16
C VAL A 59 -2.64 -11.11 17.71
N MET A 60 -2.74 -10.25 16.72
CA MET A 60 -1.60 -9.53 16.16
C MET A 60 -1.94 -8.05 15.92
N PRO A 61 -0.95 -7.14 15.81
CA PRO A 61 -1.23 -5.79 15.40
C PRO A 61 -1.80 -5.76 13.98
N GLY A 62 -2.62 -4.76 13.72
CA GLY A 62 -3.11 -4.47 12.39
C GLY A 62 -1.99 -4.20 11.39
N LEU A 63 -2.19 -4.65 10.15
CA LEU A 63 -1.24 -4.41 9.08
C LEU A 63 -1.36 -2.96 8.58
N VAL A 64 -0.21 -2.41 8.16
CA VAL A 64 -0.07 -1.05 7.62
C VAL A 64 0.30 -1.15 6.14
N ASN A 65 -0.63 -0.79 5.26
CA ASN A 65 -0.45 -0.81 3.82
C ASN A 65 0.07 0.57 3.34
N LEU A 66 1.37 0.68 3.05
CA LEU A 66 2.01 1.98 2.80
C LEU A 66 1.72 2.61 1.45
N HIS A 67 1.04 1.92 0.53
CA HIS A 67 0.89 2.39 -0.83
C HIS A 67 -0.24 1.65 -1.55
N THR A 68 -1.29 2.36 -1.93
CA THR A 68 -2.46 1.81 -2.64
C THR A 68 -3.02 2.81 -3.65
N HIS A 69 -3.70 2.32 -4.68
CA HIS A 69 -4.46 3.14 -5.64
C HIS A 69 -5.91 2.63 -5.71
N THR A 70 -6.71 2.98 -4.69
CA THR A 70 -8.02 2.35 -4.48
C THR A 70 -9.07 2.76 -5.53
N SER A 71 -8.94 3.96 -6.10
CA SER A 71 -9.94 4.50 -7.04
C SER A 71 -9.92 3.90 -8.44
N THR A 72 -8.86 3.19 -8.82
CA THR A 72 -8.68 2.68 -10.20
C THR A 72 -8.40 1.19 -10.24
N MET A 73 -7.51 0.70 -9.39
CA MET A 73 -6.96 -0.65 -9.53
C MET A 73 -8.00 -1.77 -9.39
N PRO A 74 -9.03 -1.70 -8.53
CA PRO A 74 -10.09 -2.71 -8.49
C PRO A 74 -10.80 -2.92 -9.84
N VAL A 75 -10.92 -1.87 -10.66
CA VAL A 75 -11.52 -1.93 -11.99
C VAL A 75 -10.65 -2.69 -12.99
N PHE A 76 -9.33 -2.77 -12.74
CA PHE A 76 -8.37 -3.42 -13.64
C PHE A 76 -8.30 -4.95 -13.46
N LYS A 77 -9.00 -5.48 -12.46
CA LYS A 77 -9.09 -6.91 -12.15
C LYS A 77 -9.56 -7.70 -13.36
N SER A 78 -8.78 -8.72 -13.76
CA SER A 78 -9.00 -9.58 -14.94
C SER A 78 -8.85 -8.91 -16.31
N VAL A 79 -8.31 -7.68 -16.37
CA VAL A 79 -8.12 -6.94 -17.61
C VAL A 79 -6.64 -6.66 -17.89
N ARG A 80 -5.86 -6.27 -16.86
CA ARG A 80 -4.50 -5.72 -17.04
C ARG A 80 -3.37 -6.74 -16.86
N GLU A 81 -3.66 -7.97 -16.46
CA GLU A 81 -2.66 -8.96 -16.02
C GLU A 81 -1.66 -9.34 -17.11
N GLU A 82 -2.07 -9.34 -18.39
CA GLU A 82 -1.25 -9.76 -19.54
C GLU A 82 -1.02 -8.62 -20.55
N ILE A 83 -1.17 -7.36 -20.11
CA ILE A 83 -0.90 -6.19 -20.93
C ILE A 83 0.52 -5.72 -20.63
N GLY A 84 1.32 -5.44 -21.66
CA GLY A 84 2.65 -4.85 -21.50
C GLY A 84 3.13 -4.23 -22.82
N ASN A 85 4.05 -3.29 -22.74
CA ASN A 85 4.68 -2.70 -23.91
C ASN A 85 6.18 -3.09 -23.99
N PRO A 86 6.58 -4.02 -24.88
CA PRO A 86 7.98 -4.41 -25.04
C PRO A 86 8.92 -3.28 -25.44
N GLN A 87 8.41 -2.24 -26.12
CA GLN A 87 9.20 -1.08 -26.50
C GLN A 87 9.43 -0.11 -25.32
N LEU A 88 8.67 -0.24 -24.24
CA LEU A 88 8.81 0.54 -23.00
C LEU A 88 9.18 -0.38 -21.83
N TYR A 89 10.14 -1.28 -22.06
CA TYR A 89 10.67 -2.22 -21.06
C TYR A 89 9.61 -3.12 -20.41
N LEU A 90 8.68 -3.64 -21.22
CA LEU A 90 7.59 -4.55 -20.85
C LEU A 90 6.51 -3.93 -19.95
N SER A 91 6.68 -2.68 -19.50
CA SER A 91 5.75 -2.02 -18.61
C SER A 91 4.45 -1.63 -19.33
N ALA A 92 3.32 -1.83 -18.66
CA ALA A 92 2.02 -1.29 -19.08
C ALA A 92 1.68 0.02 -18.37
N LEU A 93 2.64 0.65 -17.71
CA LEU A 93 2.43 1.89 -16.98
C LEU A 93 2.02 3.03 -17.94
N TYR A 94 2.89 3.37 -18.88
CA TYR A 94 2.71 4.55 -19.73
C TYR A 94 1.56 4.43 -20.73
N ASP A 95 1.40 3.26 -21.33
CA ASP A 95 0.40 3.05 -22.38
C ASP A 95 -0.92 2.45 -21.85
N GLY A 96 -0.89 1.89 -20.64
CA GLY A 96 -1.99 1.11 -20.07
C GLY A 96 -2.67 1.74 -18.86
N TRP A 97 -2.01 2.64 -18.13
CA TRP A 97 -2.51 3.17 -16.86
C TRP A 97 -3.91 3.78 -16.97
N ASN A 98 -4.16 4.61 -17.98
CA ASN A 98 -5.45 5.29 -18.13
C ASN A 98 -6.47 4.55 -19.01
N LEU A 99 -6.10 3.45 -19.66
CA LEU A 99 -6.98 2.80 -20.64
C LEU A 99 -8.30 2.36 -20.01
N PHE A 100 -8.22 1.76 -18.83
CA PHE A 100 -9.38 1.17 -18.13
C PHE A 100 -9.84 2.01 -16.94
N ALA A 101 -9.37 3.26 -16.81
CA ALA A 101 -9.71 4.09 -15.66
C ALA A 101 -11.23 4.30 -15.55
N PRO A 102 -11.84 4.15 -14.37
CA PRO A 102 -13.26 4.45 -14.20
C PRO A 102 -13.56 5.93 -14.45
N LEU A 103 -14.84 6.23 -14.67
CA LEU A 103 -15.33 7.61 -14.66
C LEU A 103 -15.21 8.21 -13.25
N GLN A 104 -15.21 9.54 -13.13
CA GLN A 104 -14.99 10.21 -11.85
C GLN A 104 -16.06 9.84 -10.80
N GLU A 105 -17.31 9.77 -11.23
CA GLU A 105 -18.45 9.36 -10.39
C GLU A 105 -18.40 7.89 -9.94
N ASP A 106 -17.64 7.06 -10.65
CA ASP A 106 -17.57 5.61 -10.44
C ASP A 106 -16.42 5.17 -9.51
N LYS A 107 -15.41 6.04 -9.35
CA LYS A 107 -14.22 5.80 -8.50
C LYS A 107 -14.57 5.42 -7.05
N VAL A 108 -15.68 5.92 -6.53
CA VAL A 108 -16.12 5.62 -5.16
C VAL A 108 -16.41 4.12 -4.96
N TRP A 109 -16.95 3.43 -5.96
CA TRP A 109 -17.24 1.99 -5.87
C TRP A 109 -15.97 1.15 -5.91
N ALA A 110 -14.99 1.54 -6.74
CA ALA A 110 -13.67 0.92 -6.72
C ALA A 110 -13.02 1.06 -5.34
N SER A 111 -13.05 2.26 -4.78
CA SER A 111 -12.38 2.53 -3.50
C SER A 111 -13.03 1.76 -2.36
N ARG A 112 -14.37 1.75 -2.27
CA ARG A 112 -15.11 0.92 -1.30
C ARG A 112 -14.78 -0.56 -1.41
N TYR A 113 -14.62 -1.07 -2.63
CA TYR A 113 -14.24 -2.47 -2.83
C TYR A 113 -12.82 -2.76 -2.30
N ALA A 114 -11.86 -1.87 -2.59
CA ALA A 114 -10.49 -1.98 -2.08
C ALA A 114 -10.44 -1.92 -0.54
N TYR A 115 -11.23 -1.03 0.09
CA TYR A 115 -11.32 -0.94 1.55
C TYR A 115 -11.80 -2.24 2.18
N GLY A 116 -12.79 -2.90 1.56
CA GLY A 116 -13.25 -4.22 1.97
C GLY A 116 -12.18 -5.31 1.84
N GLU A 117 -11.49 -5.39 0.70
CA GLU A 117 -10.36 -6.32 0.50
C GLU A 117 -9.26 -6.12 1.56
N MET A 118 -8.92 -4.85 1.86
CA MET A 118 -7.93 -4.50 2.87
C MET A 118 -8.34 -4.96 4.27
N LEU A 119 -9.55 -4.61 4.72
CA LEU A 119 -10.07 -5.04 6.02
C LEU A 119 -10.08 -6.56 6.17
N LEU A 120 -10.55 -7.29 5.15
CA LEU A 120 -10.60 -8.75 5.16
C LEU A 120 -9.20 -9.39 5.18
N SER A 121 -8.16 -8.69 4.72
CA SER A 121 -6.77 -9.15 4.82
C SER A 121 -6.04 -8.72 6.10
N GLY A 122 -6.72 -8.06 7.04
CA GLY A 122 -6.16 -7.61 8.32
C GLY A 122 -5.44 -6.25 8.25
N VAL A 123 -5.65 -5.47 7.19
CA VAL A 123 -5.19 -4.08 7.13
C VAL A 123 -6.07 -3.21 8.02
N THR A 124 -5.43 -2.31 8.76
CA THR A 124 -6.10 -1.36 9.65
C THR A 124 -5.74 0.10 9.33
N SER A 125 -4.56 0.30 8.76
CA SER A 125 -4.04 1.59 8.32
C SER A 125 -3.53 1.50 6.88
N TYR A 126 -3.79 2.52 6.07
CA TYR A 126 -3.36 2.52 4.67
C TYR A 126 -3.07 3.93 4.13
N VAL A 127 -2.17 4.02 3.14
CA VAL A 127 -1.98 5.23 2.32
C VAL A 127 -2.74 5.08 1.02
N ASP A 128 -3.63 6.02 0.75
CA ASP A 128 -4.47 6.02 -0.44
C ASP A 128 -4.01 7.08 -1.43
N MET A 129 -3.34 6.62 -2.49
CA MET A 129 -2.84 7.48 -3.55
C MET A 129 -3.87 7.54 -4.67
N CYS A 130 -4.61 8.64 -4.76
CA CYS A 130 -5.59 8.85 -5.81
C CYS A 130 -5.50 10.28 -6.34
N PHE A 131 -5.75 10.47 -7.64
CA PHE A 131 -6.12 11.79 -8.12
C PHE A 131 -7.48 12.19 -7.49
N PRO A 132 -7.63 13.45 -7.01
CA PRO A 132 -8.87 13.92 -6.41
C PRO A 132 -10.13 13.54 -7.21
N TYR A 133 -11.17 13.12 -6.50
CA TYR A 133 -12.48 12.82 -7.08
C TYR A 133 -13.61 13.04 -6.04
N PRO A 134 -14.84 13.35 -6.50
CA PRO A 134 -15.96 13.60 -5.59
C PRO A 134 -16.30 12.39 -4.71
N GLY A 135 -16.50 12.63 -3.42
CA GLY A 135 -16.92 11.61 -2.45
C GLY A 135 -15.78 10.73 -1.91
N TRP A 136 -14.51 10.99 -2.26
CA TRP A 136 -13.38 10.22 -1.76
C TRP A 136 -13.23 10.27 -0.24
N VAL A 137 -13.19 11.48 0.33
CA VAL A 137 -13.01 11.72 1.78
C VAL A 137 -14.11 11.03 2.58
N ASP A 138 -15.37 11.18 2.15
CA ASP A 138 -16.53 10.57 2.80
C ASP A 138 -16.46 9.04 2.75
N ALA A 139 -16.10 8.46 1.60
CA ALA A 139 -15.97 7.02 1.45
C ALA A 139 -14.81 6.45 2.29
N ALA A 140 -13.70 7.18 2.39
CA ALA A 140 -12.59 6.80 3.26
C ALA A 140 -13.03 6.80 4.74
N ALA A 141 -13.78 7.81 5.19
CA ALA A 141 -14.32 7.86 6.55
C ALA A 141 -15.36 6.76 6.82
N GLU A 142 -16.24 6.48 5.86
CA GLU A 142 -17.26 5.43 5.91
C GLU A 142 -16.64 4.04 6.15
N SER A 143 -15.46 3.79 5.56
CA SER A 143 -14.76 2.50 5.70
C SER A 143 -14.44 2.13 7.15
N GLY A 144 -14.16 3.15 7.99
CA GLY A 144 -13.65 2.98 9.35
C GLY A 144 -12.16 2.63 9.43
N LEU A 145 -11.46 2.42 8.30
CA LEU A 145 -10.00 2.26 8.28
C LEU A 145 -9.32 3.57 8.68
N ARG A 146 -8.11 3.47 9.23
CA ARG A 146 -7.22 4.62 9.43
C ARG A 146 -6.60 5.00 8.09
N ALA A 147 -7.15 6.02 7.45
CA ALA A 147 -6.79 6.42 6.11
C ALA A 147 -5.79 7.57 6.13
N PHE A 148 -4.69 7.42 5.40
CA PHE A 148 -3.75 8.48 5.08
C PHE A 148 -4.00 8.88 3.63
N LEU A 149 -4.86 9.88 3.41
CA LEU A 149 -5.21 10.30 2.06
C LEU A 149 -4.04 11.03 1.41
N SER A 150 -3.69 10.59 0.22
CA SER A 150 -2.51 11.05 -0.53
C SER A 150 -2.93 11.55 -1.92
N PRO A 151 -3.59 12.73 -1.99
CA PRO A 151 -4.11 13.25 -3.25
C PRO A 151 -2.99 13.59 -4.23
N LEU A 152 -2.97 12.90 -5.37
CA LEU A 152 -1.93 13.03 -6.40
C LEU A 152 -2.11 14.27 -7.26
N TYR A 153 -0.99 14.89 -7.63
CA TYR A 153 -0.90 15.99 -8.58
C TYR A 153 0.45 15.95 -9.29
N GLN A 154 0.55 16.59 -10.46
CA GLN A 154 1.74 16.52 -11.30
C GLN A 154 1.89 17.71 -12.23
N SER A 155 3.14 18.03 -12.58
CA SER A 155 3.51 19.07 -13.55
C SER A 155 3.29 18.65 -15.00
N ALA A 156 3.36 17.36 -15.30
CA ALA A 156 3.23 16.83 -16.66
C ALA A 156 2.47 15.51 -16.67
N SER A 157 1.77 15.22 -17.77
CA SER A 157 1.25 13.87 -18.06
C SER A 157 2.14 13.15 -19.05
N TRP A 158 2.29 11.85 -18.87
CA TRP A 158 2.91 10.97 -19.86
C TRP A 158 2.10 10.95 -21.16
N ARG A 159 2.81 10.89 -22.29
CA ARG A 159 2.23 10.68 -23.62
C ARG A 159 3.14 9.77 -24.44
N THR A 160 2.54 8.99 -25.33
CA THR A 160 3.25 8.30 -26.41
C THR A 160 2.55 8.54 -27.74
N ASP A 161 3.31 8.92 -28.77
CA ASP A 161 2.74 9.11 -30.12
C ASP A 161 2.93 7.86 -31.00
N ASN A 162 3.99 7.11 -30.73
CA ASN A 162 4.50 6.03 -31.58
C ASN A 162 4.60 4.69 -30.87
N GLY A 163 4.23 4.61 -29.59
CA GLY A 163 4.26 3.39 -28.77
C GLY A 163 5.66 2.95 -28.31
N HIS A 164 6.70 3.76 -28.48
CA HIS A 164 8.06 3.40 -28.06
C HIS A 164 8.88 4.58 -27.51
N GLU A 165 8.41 5.81 -27.70
CA GLU A 165 8.96 7.00 -27.11
C GLU A 165 8.01 7.52 -26.04
N LEU A 166 8.56 7.80 -24.86
CA LEU A 166 7.86 8.43 -23.75
C LEU A 166 8.08 9.94 -23.80
N LEU A 167 6.99 10.69 -23.93
CA LEU A 167 6.93 12.13 -23.96
C LEU A 167 6.19 12.66 -22.74
N TYR A 168 6.35 13.96 -22.46
CA TYR A 168 5.79 14.63 -21.31
C TYR A 168 5.12 15.93 -21.74
N ASP A 169 3.81 16.02 -21.52
CA ASP A 169 3.03 17.22 -21.78
C ASP A 169 2.97 18.05 -20.49
N TRP A 170 3.84 19.05 -20.40
CA TRP A 170 3.98 19.94 -19.24
C TRP A 170 2.85 20.96 -19.19
N ALA A 171 2.26 21.12 -18.00
CA ALA A 171 1.27 22.14 -17.73
C ALA A 171 1.92 23.54 -17.68
N GLU A 172 1.22 24.55 -18.20
CA GLU A 172 1.71 25.93 -18.23
C GLU A 172 1.94 26.52 -16.83
N ASP A 173 1.17 26.05 -15.84
CA ASP A 173 1.22 26.46 -14.44
C ASP A 173 2.07 25.53 -13.56
N ASP A 174 2.86 24.64 -14.17
CA ASP A 174 3.68 23.64 -13.48
C ASP A 174 2.86 22.71 -12.54
N GLY A 175 1.56 22.55 -12.80
CA GLY A 175 0.68 21.72 -11.97
C GLY A 175 0.17 22.41 -10.71
N ARG A 176 0.39 23.72 -10.54
CA ARG A 176 -0.06 24.49 -9.36
C ARG A 176 -1.55 24.33 -9.08
N ALA A 177 -2.41 24.45 -10.09
CA ALA A 177 -3.86 24.35 -9.88
C ALA A 177 -4.28 22.97 -9.34
N LYS A 178 -3.60 21.90 -9.78
CA LYS A 178 -3.84 20.53 -9.27
C LYS A 178 -3.29 20.35 -7.86
N MET A 179 -2.16 20.97 -7.55
CA MET A 179 -1.63 21.01 -6.18
C MET A 179 -2.64 21.69 -5.25
N ASP A 180 -3.21 22.84 -5.64
CA ASP A 180 -4.19 23.56 -4.83
C ASP A 180 -5.46 22.72 -4.58
N GLU A 181 -5.95 21.99 -5.59
CA GLU A 181 -7.05 21.04 -5.45
C GLU A 181 -6.71 19.92 -4.45
N SER A 182 -5.53 19.33 -4.58
CA SER A 182 -5.05 18.27 -3.68
C SER A 182 -4.87 18.78 -2.25
N VAL A 183 -4.40 20.01 -2.05
CA VAL A 183 -4.35 20.66 -0.72
C VAL A 183 -5.75 20.81 -0.13
N GLY A 184 -6.76 21.13 -0.94
CA GLY A 184 -8.16 21.16 -0.50
C GLY A 184 -8.65 19.80 0.02
N VAL A 185 -8.25 18.70 -0.61
CA VAL A 185 -8.55 17.33 -0.15
C VAL A 185 -7.81 17.02 1.16
N ILE A 186 -6.54 17.40 1.27
CA ILE A 186 -5.76 17.28 2.52
C ILE A 186 -6.46 18.01 3.67
N ASP A 187 -6.86 19.26 3.45
CA ASP A 187 -7.53 20.08 4.45
C ASP A 187 -8.88 19.47 4.87
N ALA A 188 -9.64 18.95 3.91
CA ALA A 188 -10.90 18.25 4.18
C ALA A 188 -10.70 16.97 5.00
N ALA A 189 -9.66 16.17 4.69
CA ALA A 189 -9.34 14.96 5.43
C ALA A 189 -8.93 15.28 6.89
N LEU A 190 -8.06 16.26 7.08
CA LEU A 190 -7.57 16.67 8.41
C LEU A 190 -8.67 17.32 9.27
N ALA A 191 -9.66 17.97 8.65
CA ALA A 191 -10.79 18.58 9.35
C ALA A 191 -11.95 17.62 9.61
N HIS A 192 -11.88 16.37 9.11
CA HIS A 192 -12.99 15.44 9.19
C HIS A 192 -13.23 14.94 10.63
N GLU A 193 -14.50 14.93 11.05
CA GLU A 193 -14.90 14.65 12.44
C GLU A 193 -14.71 13.19 12.89
N SER A 194 -14.49 12.27 11.96
CA SER A 194 -14.32 10.84 12.26
C SER A 194 -13.08 10.52 13.09
N GLY A 195 -12.05 11.37 13.06
CA GLY A 195 -10.75 11.10 13.70
C GLY A 195 -9.93 9.96 13.05
N MET A 196 -10.45 9.38 11.97
CA MET A 196 -9.82 8.26 11.25
C MET A 196 -9.00 8.68 10.04
N LEU A 197 -9.12 9.95 9.62
CA LEU A 197 -8.46 10.47 8.44
C LEU A 197 -7.22 11.28 8.82
N ALA A 198 -6.15 11.04 8.08
CA ALA A 198 -4.91 11.80 8.05
C ALA A 198 -4.54 12.05 6.58
N ALA A 199 -3.39 12.70 6.35
CA ALA A 199 -2.93 13.01 5.01
C ALA A 199 -1.44 12.72 4.81
N VAL A 200 -1.08 12.44 3.57
CA VAL A 200 0.29 12.35 3.07
C VAL A 200 0.40 13.29 1.88
N VAL A 201 1.47 14.08 1.83
CA VAL A 201 1.71 14.95 0.68
C VAL A 201 2.38 14.14 -0.42
N SER A 202 1.79 14.13 -1.62
CA SER A 202 2.32 13.32 -2.72
C SER A 202 2.19 13.99 -4.10
N PRO A 203 3.22 14.74 -4.54
CA PRO A 203 3.43 14.90 -5.97
C PRO A 203 3.67 13.52 -6.60
N MET A 204 3.10 13.28 -7.78
CA MET A 204 2.93 11.92 -8.32
C MET A 204 4.25 11.15 -8.44
N ALA A 205 5.14 11.55 -9.34
CA ALA A 205 6.37 10.83 -9.62
C ALA A 205 7.52 11.79 -9.94
N ILE A 206 8.75 11.31 -9.74
CA ILE A 206 9.97 12.12 -9.96
C ILE A 206 10.13 12.60 -11.41
N ASP A 207 9.59 11.87 -12.38
CA ASP A 207 9.66 12.18 -13.81
C ASP A 207 8.47 13.00 -14.33
N THR A 208 7.33 13.03 -13.62
CA THR A 208 6.13 13.82 -13.98
C THR A 208 6.01 15.15 -13.22
N CYS A 209 6.84 15.38 -12.22
CA CYS A 209 6.85 16.61 -11.44
C CYS A 209 8.15 17.39 -11.66
N SER A 210 8.05 18.72 -11.74
CA SER A 210 9.24 19.56 -11.73
C SER A 210 9.91 19.49 -10.36
N LEU A 211 11.23 19.73 -10.31
CA LEU A 211 11.94 19.83 -9.03
C LEU A 211 11.41 20.98 -8.16
N ALA A 212 10.85 22.03 -8.78
CA ALA A 212 10.25 23.14 -8.05
C ALA A 212 8.96 22.71 -7.34
N LEU A 213 8.08 22.00 -8.06
CA LEU A 213 6.86 21.44 -7.48
C LEU A 213 7.18 20.46 -6.35
N ILE A 214 8.11 19.52 -6.57
CA ILE A 214 8.52 18.55 -5.53
C ILE A 214 9.06 19.27 -4.28
N ARG A 215 9.89 20.31 -4.46
CA ARG A 215 10.44 21.08 -3.33
C ARG A 215 9.33 21.74 -2.53
N GLU A 216 8.43 22.42 -3.21
CA GLU A 216 7.34 23.15 -2.56
C GLU A 216 6.37 22.20 -1.85
N SER A 217 6.07 21.05 -2.45
CA SER A 217 5.30 19.99 -1.82
C SER A 217 5.97 19.49 -0.54
N LEU A 218 7.29 19.26 -0.56
CA LEU A 218 8.03 18.80 0.61
C LEU A 218 8.10 19.87 1.71
N ASP A 219 8.31 21.14 1.34
CA ASP A 219 8.29 22.26 2.28
C ASP A 219 6.91 22.39 2.94
N MET A 220 5.83 22.29 2.16
CA MET A 220 4.47 22.27 2.69
C MET A 220 4.22 21.08 3.63
N ALA A 221 4.70 19.89 3.29
CA ALA A 221 4.57 18.71 4.15
C ALA A 221 5.25 18.95 5.51
N ARG A 222 6.47 19.47 5.49
CA ARG A 222 7.26 19.79 6.69
C ARG A 222 6.61 20.88 7.54
N ASP A 223 6.14 21.95 6.92
CA ASP A 223 5.46 23.05 7.61
C ASP A 223 4.19 22.59 8.33
N ARG A 224 3.53 21.56 7.80
CA ARG A 224 2.31 20.98 8.37
C ARG A 224 2.55 19.74 9.23
N GLY A 225 3.80 19.27 9.35
CA GLY A 225 4.14 18.04 10.05
C GLY A 225 3.51 16.79 9.44
N LEU A 226 3.33 16.77 8.11
CA LEU A 226 2.76 15.65 7.37
C LEU A 226 3.87 14.80 6.74
N PRO A 227 3.69 13.47 6.65
CA PRO A 227 4.58 12.64 5.85
C PRO A 227 4.50 12.99 4.36
N PHE A 228 5.57 12.65 3.64
CA PHE A 228 5.70 12.88 2.21
C PHE A 228 5.98 11.56 1.46
N GLN A 229 5.31 11.33 0.34
CA GLN A 229 5.55 10.14 -0.49
C GLN A 229 5.63 10.49 -1.98
N LEU A 230 6.58 9.90 -2.69
CA LEU A 230 6.85 10.14 -4.12
C LEU A 230 7.14 8.83 -4.83
N HIS A 231 6.49 8.56 -5.97
CA HIS A 231 6.87 7.41 -6.82
C HIS A 231 8.29 7.65 -7.36
N CYS A 232 9.21 6.72 -7.08
CA CYS A 232 10.62 6.89 -7.37
C CYS A 232 11.32 5.53 -7.51
N GLY A 233 11.91 5.29 -8.67
CA GLY A 233 12.51 4.01 -9.03
C GLY A 233 11.47 2.97 -9.41
N GLU A 234 10.35 3.38 -10.01
CA GLU A 234 9.26 2.44 -10.38
C GLU A 234 9.50 1.77 -11.74
N ALA A 235 10.21 2.46 -12.64
CA ALA A 235 10.37 2.01 -14.02
C ALA A 235 11.75 2.32 -14.60
N MET A 236 12.20 1.49 -15.55
CA MET A 236 13.39 1.74 -16.35
C MET A 236 13.29 3.05 -17.14
N MET A 237 12.13 3.33 -17.74
CA MET A 237 11.93 4.57 -18.51
C MET A 237 12.04 5.81 -17.63
N GLU A 238 11.57 5.74 -16.38
CA GLU A 238 11.77 6.80 -15.37
C GLU A 238 13.27 7.05 -15.15
N PHE A 239 14.06 6.00 -14.88
CA PHE A 239 15.50 6.13 -14.68
C PHE A 239 16.21 6.75 -15.90
N LEU A 240 15.89 6.28 -17.11
CA LEU A 240 16.47 6.81 -18.35
C LEU A 240 16.11 8.28 -18.56
N GLU A 241 14.88 8.66 -18.25
CA GLU A 241 14.45 10.05 -18.40
C GLU A 241 15.13 10.97 -17.37
N ILE A 242 15.21 10.55 -16.11
CA ILE A 242 15.87 11.33 -15.06
C ILE A 242 17.36 11.50 -15.36
N THR A 243 18.05 10.43 -15.76
CA THR A 243 19.46 10.50 -16.15
C THR A 243 19.66 11.38 -17.38
N ARG A 244 18.74 11.35 -18.37
CA ARG A 244 18.79 12.23 -19.55
C ARG A 244 18.62 13.70 -19.17
N ARG A 245 17.66 14.04 -18.28
CA ARG A 245 17.37 15.43 -17.88
C ARG A 245 18.42 16.01 -16.94
N HIS A 246 18.99 15.19 -16.04
CA HIS A 246 19.74 15.69 -14.88
C HIS A 246 21.14 15.08 -14.70
N GLY A 247 21.48 14.03 -15.44
CA GLY A 247 22.78 13.36 -15.38
C GLY A 247 23.04 12.54 -14.10
N LEU A 248 22.00 12.28 -13.30
CA LEU A 248 22.05 11.54 -12.03
C LEU A 248 20.95 10.47 -11.99
N SER A 249 21.09 9.46 -11.13
CA SER A 249 19.94 8.63 -10.73
C SER A 249 18.91 9.48 -9.98
N GLN A 250 17.66 9.02 -9.92
CA GLN A 250 16.60 9.72 -9.19
C GLN A 250 16.91 9.91 -7.70
N VAL A 251 17.52 8.95 -7.03
CA VAL A 251 17.89 9.08 -5.61
C VAL A 251 19.05 10.07 -5.42
N GLN A 252 20.07 10.02 -6.28
CA GLN A 252 21.17 10.99 -6.25
C GLN A 252 20.69 12.41 -6.54
N LEU A 253 19.72 12.55 -7.44
CA LEU A 253 19.06 13.81 -7.73
C LEU A 253 18.35 14.35 -6.48
N LEU A 254 17.49 13.54 -5.85
CA LEU A 254 16.80 13.92 -4.62
C LEU A 254 17.79 14.26 -3.49
N ALA A 255 18.87 13.50 -3.33
CA ALA A 255 19.92 13.80 -2.35
C ALA A 255 20.61 15.16 -2.63
N ARG A 256 20.99 15.41 -3.88
CA ARG A 256 21.60 16.70 -4.30
C ARG A 256 20.68 17.88 -4.02
N GLU A 257 19.39 17.71 -4.28
CA GLU A 257 18.36 18.73 -4.08
C GLU A 257 17.84 18.83 -2.63
N ARG A 258 18.37 17.99 -1.71
CA ARG A 258 18.01 17.90 -0.28
C ARG A 258 16.54 17.52 -0.05
N MET A 259 16.03 16.62 -0.88
CA MET A 259 14.66 16.12 -0.88
C MET A 259 14.53 14.69 -0.31
N LEU A 260 15.61 14.18 0.30
CA LEU A 260 15.55 12.98 1.14
C LEU A 260 15.43 13.38 2.61
N GLY A 261 14.88 12.50 3.43
CA GLY A 261 14.70 12.71 4.87
C GLY A 261 13.89 11.61 5.55
N PRO A 262 13.79 11.65 6.90
CA PRO A 262 13.02 10.68 7.69
C PRO A 262 11.50 10.83 7.55
N ASP A 263 11.06 11.95 6.98
CA ASP A 263 9.69 12.30 6.63
C ASP A 263 9.31 11.88 5.19
N VAL A 264 10.25 11.29 4.45
CA VAL A 264 10.10 10.95 3.03
C VAL A 264 10.00 9.42 2.86
N THR A 265 9.03 9.00 2.06
CA THR A 265 8.91 7.63 1.56
C THR A 265 9.03 7.61 0.04
N LEU A 266 9.96 6.80 -0.49
CA LEU A 266 10.03 6.51 -1.92
C LEU A 266 9.10 5.35 -2.24
N GLY A 267 8.12 5.58 -3.10
CA GLY A 267 7.27 4.53 -3.67
C GLY A 267 8.11 3.60 -4.53
N HIS A 268 8.03 2.30 -4.25
CA HIS A 268 8.71 1.20 -4.93
C HIS A 268 10.20 1.05 -4.67
N GLY A 269 11.01 2.06 -5.06
CA GLY A 269 12.47 2.02 -4.92
C GLY A 269 13.11 0.80 -5.58
N LEU A 270 12.63 0.39 -6.77
CA LEU A 270 13.02 -0.86 -7.44
C LEU A 270 14.18 -0.65 -8.42
N PHE A 271 14.04 0.27 -9.37
CA PHE A 271 15.05 0.62 -10.37
C PHE A 271 16.04 1.67 -9.84
N LEU A 272 16.74 1.36 -8.76
CA LEU A 272 17.84 2.18 -8.27
C LEU A 272 19.15 1.85 -8.98
N ASP A 273 20.19 2.68 -8.84
CA ASP A 273 21.46 2.59 -9.58
C ASP A 273 22.21 1.25 -9.53
N HIS A 274 21.81 0.34 -8.64
CA HIS A 274 22.33 -1.03 -8.57
C HIS A 274 21.59 -2.06 -9.43
N HIS A 275 20.38 -1.75 -9.88
CA HIS A 275 19.52 -2.69 -10.60
C HIS A 275 20.20 -3.17 -11.89
N SER A 276 20.24 -4.49 -12.11
CA SER A 276 21.06 -5.10 -13.16
C SER A 276 20.74 -4.63 -14.57
N TRP A 277 19.49 -4.23 -14.83
CA TRP A 277 19.06 -3.74 -16.15
C TRP A 277 19.63 -2.36 -16.51
N LEU A 278 20.04 -1.53 -15.54
CA LEU A 278 20.42 -0.13 -15.79
C LEU A 278 21.85 0.00 -16.31
N HIS A 279 22.74 -0.92 -15.94
CA HIS A 279 24.18 -0.84 -16.19
C HIS A 279 24.80 0.53 -15.84
N TRP A 280 24.32 1.15 -14.75
CA TRP A 280 24.76 2.49 -14.34
C TRP A 280 26.16 2.47 -13.70
N SER A 281 26.82 3.63 -13.65
CA SER A 281 28.22 3.77 -13.23
C SER A 281 28.44 3.81 -11.71
N THR A 282 27.37 3.97 -10.91
CA THR A 282 27.43 4.11 -9.44
C THR A 282 26.58 3.06 -8.72
N ARG A 283 26.80 2.90 -7.41
CA ARG A 283 26.04 2.00 -6.51
C ARG A 283 25.76 2.70 -5.16
N ALA A 284 25.31 3.94 -5.21
CA ALA A 284 25.18 4.84 -4.06
C ALA A 284 23.75 4.97 -3.55
N ASP A 285 22.73 4.61 -4.34
CA ASP A 285 21.34 4.98 -4.04
C ASP A 285 20.83 4.39 -2.72
N ILE A 286 21.09 3.10 -2.43
CA ILE A 286 20.65 2.48 -1.17
C ILE A 286 21.31 3.16 0.04
N GLY A 287 22.62 3.44 -0.04
CA GLY A 287 23.34 4.14 1.03
C GLY A 287 22.80 5.54 1.27
N LEU A 288 22.50 6.29 0.20
CA LEU A 288 21.89 7.62 0.32
C LEU A 288 20.51 7.58 0.99
N ILE A 289 19.69 6.58 0.67
CA ILE A 289 18.39 6.38 1.32
C ILE A 289 18.58 6.14 2.83
N ALA A 290 19.50 5.25 3.19
CA ALA A 290 19.80 4.92 4.59
C ALA A 290 20.36 6.13 5.35
N ASP A 291 21.35 6.84 4.79
CA ASP A 291 22.02 7.99 5.40
C ASP A 291 21.04 9.13 5.75
N HIS A 292 19.96 9.27 4.98
CA HIS A 292 18.93 10.30 5.20
C HIS A 292 17.72 9.79 6.01
N GLY A 293 17.71 8.51 6.38
CA GLY A 293 16.57 7.89 7.09
C GLY A 293 15.32 7.76 6.24
N THR A 294 15.44 7.82 4.91
CA THR A 294 14.31 7.74 3.98
C THR A 294 13.75 6.33 3.94
N SER A 295 12.42 6.23 3.89
CA SER A 295 11.72 4.96 3.83
C SER A 295 11.46 4.53 2.38
N VAL A 296 11.26 3.23 2.15
CA VAL A 296 10.80 2.70 0.85
C VAL A 296 9.53 1.87 1.06
N ALA A 297 8.52 2.12 0.22
CA ALA A 297 7.30 1.31 0.17
C ALA A 297 7.44 0.27 -0.96
N HIS A 298 7.74 -0.98 -0.61
CA HIS A 298 7.91 -2.05 -1.58
C HIS A 298 6.56 -2.67 -1.97
N CYS A 299 6.24 -2.63 -3.27
CA CYS A 299 5.01 -3.19 -3.84
C CYS A 299 5.36 -4.26 -4.88
N PRO A 300 5.53 -5.54 -4.53
CA PRO A 300 5.99 -6.57 -5.48
C PRO A 300 4.98 -6.98 -6.56
N THR A 301 3.68 -7.06 -6.26
CA THR A 301 2.65 -7.53 -7.20
C THR A 301 2.56 -6.73 -8.51
N PRO A 302 2.55 -5.38 -8.53
CA PRO A 302 2.45 -4.63 -9.79
C PRO A 302 3.61 -4.91 -10.76
N PHE A 303 4.82 -5.16 -10.24
CA PHE A 303 6.02 -5.40 -11.05
C PHE A 303 6.20 -6.87 -11.44
N SER A 304 5.87 -7.80 -10.55
CA SER A 304 6.05 -9.23 -10.79
C SER A 304 5.24 -9.74 -11.98
N ARG A 305 4.09 -9.11 -12.28
CA ARG A 305 3.29 -9.37 -13.51
C ARG A 305 4.07 -9.15 -14.80
N TYR A 306 5.03 -8.22 -14.77
CA TYR A 306 5.90 -7.89 -15.90
C TYR A 306 7.24 -8.62 -15.85
N GLY A 307 7.42 -9.56 -14.91
CA GLY A 307 8.69 -10.26 -14.69
C GLY A 307 9.76 -9.38 -14.04
N ILE A 308 9.35 -8.31 -13.34
CA ILE A 308 10.23 -7.35 -12.67
C ILE A 308 10.16 -7.57 -11.16
N THR A 309 11.29 -7.47 -10.46
CA THR A 309 11.33 -7.60 -9.00
C THR A 309 12.44 -6.76 -8.39
N MET A 310 12.30 -6.41 -7.11
CA MET A 310 13.39 -5.79 -6.35
C MET A 310 14.50 -6.83 -6.15
N GLU A 311 15.69 -6.56 -6.69
CA GLU A 311 16.74 -7.56 -6.79
C GLU A 311 17.30 -8.03 -5.44
N HIS A 312 17.16 -7.23 -4.37
CA HIS A 312 17.62 -7.63 -3.04
C HIS A 312 16.94 -6.87 -1.88
N PHE A 313 15.71 -7.23 -1.53
CA PHE A 313 14.99 -6.64 -0.37
C PHE A 313 15.81 -6.66 0.93
N GLY A 314 16.50 -7.76 1.22
CA GLY A 314 17.34 -7.89 2.42
C GLY A 314 18.49 -6.88 2.52
N LYS A 315 18.99 -6.40 1.38
CA LYS A 315 20.17 -5.51 1.33
C LYS A 315 19.79 -4.12 1.80
N TYR A 316 18.58 -3.68 1.46
CA TYR A 316 18.04 -2.42 1.96
C TYR A 316 17.98 -2.46 3.49
N LEU A 317 17.52 -3.57 4.07
CA LEU A 317 17.49 -3.74 5.53
C LEU A 317 18.90 -3.78 6.15
N GLU A 318 19.84 -4.51 5.54
CA GLU A 318 21.23 -4.60 6.00
C GLU A 318 21.94 -3.24 6.01
N GLU A 319 21.64 -2.39 5.02
CA GLU A 319 22.15 -1.01 4.92
C GLU A 319 21.39 -0.03 5.84
N GLY A 320 20.34 -0.48 6.52
CA GLY A 320 19.59 0.33 7.50
C GLY A 320 18.40 1.12 6.93
N VAL A 321 17.97 0.84 5.70
CA VAL A 321 16.76 1.44 5.12
C VAL A 321 15.51 0.94 5.84
N ASN A 322 14.62 1.85 6.23
CA ASN A 322 13.28 1.48 6.68
C ASN A 322 12.43 1.03 5.50
N LEU A 323 12.06 -0.25 5.47
CA LEU A 323 11.15 -0.79 4.47
C LEU A 323 9.74 -0.93 5.05
N GLY A 324 8.75 -0.50 4.29
CA GLY A 324 7.38 -0.98 4.44
C GLY A 324 6.90 -1.68 3.17
N ILE A 325 5.69 -2.25 3.24
CA ILE A 325 5.06 -2.94 2.12
C ILE A 325 3.80 -2.17 1.71
N GLY A 326 3.54 -2.10 0.41
CA GLY A 326 2.29 -1.61 -0.13
C GLY A 326 1.73 -2.55 -1.19
N THR A 327 0.41 -2.55 -1.40
CA THR A 327 -0.21 -3.42 -2.41
C THR A 327 -0.17 -2.78 -3.80
N ASP A 328 -0.26 -1.45 -3.90
CA ASP A 328 -0.36 -0.64 -5.13
C ASP A 328 -1.61 -0.99 -5.96
N THR A 329 -1.64 -2.20 -6.49
CA THR A 329 -2.66 -2.79 -7.36
C THR A 329 -3.63 -3.70 -6.61
N HIS A 330 -4.70 -4.10 -7.32
CA HIS A 330 -5.52 -5.26 -6.96
C HIS A 330 -4.72 -6.58 -6.99
N PRO A 331 -5.11 -7.61 -6.21
CA PRO A 331 -6.00 -7.50 -5.07
C PRO A 331 -5.34 -6.68 -3.95
N HIS A 332 -6.12 -5.89 -3.20
CA HIS A 332 -5.59 -5.16 -2.04
C HIS A 332 -5.47 -6.08 -0.81
N ASN A 333 -4.81 -7.23 -0.98
CA ASN A 333 -4.64 -8.26 0.04
C ASN A 333 -3.20 -8.28 0.56
N MET A 334 -3.01 -7.75 1.76
CA MET A 334 -1.68 -7.55 2.34
C MET A 334 -0.96 -8.86 2.68
N LEU A 335 -1.68 -9.91 3.02
CA LEU A 335 -1.08 -11.22 3.34
C LEU A 335 -0.52 -11.91 2.09
N GLU A 336 -1.20 -11.75 0.95
CA GLU A 336 -0.66 -12.19 -0.34
C GLU A 336 0.55 -11.35 -0.76
N GLU A 337 0.51 -10.03 -0.52
CA GLU A 337 1.64 -9.14 -0.83
C GLU A 337 2.88 -9.48 0.00
N MET A 338 2.72 -9.72 1.30
CA MET A 338 3.78 -10.18 2.20
C MET A 338 4.38 -11.51 1.75
N ARG A 339 3.54 -12.48 1.35
CA ARG A 339 4.00 -13.76 0.79
C ARG A 339 4.80 -13.54 -0.48
N THR A 340 4.32 -12.69 -1.38
CA THR A 340 4.97 -12.39 -2.65
C THR A 340 6.32 -11.71 -2.42
N ALA A 341 6.40 -10.70 -1.54
CA ALA A 341 7.64 -10.06 -1.13
C ALA A 341 8.66 -11.08 -0.58
N ALA A 342 8.21 -12.00 0.28
CA ALA A 342 9.07 -13.02 0.86
C ALA A 342 9.64 -13.99 -0.20
N ILE A 343 8.79 -14.48 -1.11
CA ILE A 343 9.21 -15.44 -2.14
C ILE A 343 10.12 -14.75 -3.15
N MET A 344 9.68 -13.62 -3.70
CA MET A 344 10.44 -12.89 -4.73
C MET A 344 11.77 -12.38 -4.19
N GLY A 345 11.79 -11.83 -2.96
CA GLY A 345 13.03 -11.37 -2.34
C GLY A 345 14.07 -12.48 -2.15
N ARG A 346 13.65 -13.69 -1.78
CA ARG A 346 14.58 -14.84 -1.65
C ARG A 346 15.04 -15.39 -3.00
N VAL A 347 14.15 -15.41 -4.00
CA VAL A 347 14.48 -15.83 -5.36
C VAL A 347 15.51 -14.87 -5.95
N ALA A 348 15.27 -13.57 -5.85
CA ALA A 348 16.16 -12.53 -6.37
C ALA A 348 17.53 -12.55 -5.69
N ALA A 349 17.57 -12.69 -4.36
CA ALA A 349 18.81 -12.81 -3.60
C ALA A 349 19.52 -14.17 -3.80
N GLN A 350 18.86 -15.15 -4.41
CA GLN A 350 19.32 -16.55 -4.53
C GLN A 350 19.76 -17.15 -3.18
N ASN A 351 19.14 -16.69 -2.09
CA ASN A 351 19.55 -17.00 -0.73
C ASN A 351 18.36 -16.94 0.23
N MET A 352 18.04 -18.06 0.86
CA MET A 352 16.94 -18.09 1.83
C MET A 352 17.23 -17.30 3.11
N HIS A 353 18.50 -17.07 3.44
CA HIS A 353 18.91 -16.29 4.63
C HIS A 353 18.82 -14.78 4.41
N ALA A 354 18.70 -14.31 3.17
CA ALA A 354 18.64 -12.88 2.86
C ALA A 354 17.35 -12.20 3.35
N LEU A 355 16.30 -12.97 3.63
CA LEU A 355 15.02 -12.40 4.06
C LEU A 355 14.25 -13.34 5.00
N SER A 356 14.11 -12.92 6.25
CA SER A 356 13.34 -13.64 7.26
C SER A 356 11.87 -13.26 7.24
N THR A 357 11.01 -14.12 7.78
CA THR A 357 9.59 -13.80 8.00
C THR A 357 9.42 -12.63 8.96
N THR A 358 10.29 -12.50 9.96
CA THR A 358 10.31 -11.35 10.89
C THR A 358 10.52 -10.04 10.14
N ASN A 359 11.43 -10.00 9.16
CA ASN A 359 11.65 -8.79 8.37
C ASN A 359 10.39 -8.38 7.58
N ILE A 360 9.71 -9.34 6.96
CA ILE A 360 8.46 -9.10 6.22
C ILE A 360 7.34 -8.63 7.15
N PHE A 361 7.18 -9.29 8.30
CA PHE A 361 6.17 -8.91 9.27
C PHE A 361 6.43 -7.51 9.84
N ASN A 362 7.70 -7.19 10.15
CA ASN A 362 8.10 -5.85 10.59
C ASN A 362 7.79 -4.80 9.52
N ALA A 363 8.12 -5.08 8.25
CA ALA A 363 7.84 -4.14 7.15
C ALA A 363 6.33 -3.87 6.98
N ALA A 364 5.49 -4.90 7.12
CA ALA A 364 4.03 -4.78 7.05
C ALA A 364 3.36 -4.20 8.32
N THR A 365 4.14 -3.94 9.38
CA THR A 365 3.64 -3.41 10.66
C THR A 365 4.42 -2.16 11.07
N ILE A 366 5.43 -2.30 11.93
CA ILE A 366 6.23 -1.20 12.48
C ILE A 366 7.02 -0.41 11.42
N GLY A 367 7.40 -1.04 10.30
CA GLY A 367 8.09 -0.38 9.18
C GLY A 367 7.17 0.60 8.46
N GLY A 368 5.92 0.17 8.21
CA GLY A 368 4.84 1.03 7.75
C GLY A 368 4.51 2.16 8.74
N ALA A 369 4.32 1.82 10.00
CA ALA A 369 4.04 2.80 11.05
C ALA A 369 5.13 3.87 11.15
N ARG A 370 6.42 3.47 11.10
CA ARG A 370 7.56 4.39 11.10
C ARG A 370 7.57 5.33 9.88
N ALA A 371 7.31 4.81 8.68
CA ALA A 371 7.26 5.63 7.47
C ALA A 371 6.12 6.68 7.51
N LEU A 372 5.05 6.38 8.26
CA LEU A 372 3.94 7.30 8.54
C LEU A 372 4.17 8.20 9.75
N GLN A 373 5.34 8.09 10.40
CA GLN A 373 5.68 8.85 11.61
C GLN A 373 4.70 8.59 12.77
N ARG A 374 4.24 7.34 12.89
CA ARG A 374 3.32 6.88 13.92
C ARG A 374 3.97 5.79 14.76
N ASP A 375 4.23 6.09 16.03
CA ASP A 375 4.81 5.16 16.99
C ASP A 375 3.75 4.34 17.74
N ASP A 376 2.46 4.68 17.57
CA ASP A 376 1.30 4.06 18.20
C ASP A 376 0.59 3.03 17.30
N LEU A 377 1.14 2.73 16.12
CA LEU A 377 0.60 1.76 15.15
C LEU A 377 1.55 0.57 14.92
N GLY A 378 1.02 -0.50 14.34
CA GLY A 378 1.81 -1.66 13.92
C GLY A 378 2.39 -2.49 15.09
N LYS A 379 1.92 -2.28 16.31
CA LYS A 379 2.38 -3.00 17.50
C LYS A 379 1.26 -3.14 18.55
N LEU A 380 1.31 -4.20 19.35
CA LEU A 380 0.42 -4.38 20.50
C LEU A 380 1.22 -4.05 21.77
N ASP A 381 1.06 -2.83 22.25
CA ASP A 381 1.74 -2.28 23.43
C ASP A 381 0.78 -1.36 24.18
N VAL A 382 0.97 -1.19 25.49
CA VAL A 382 0.17 -0.25 26.27
C VAL A 382 0.41 1.17 25.76
N GLY A 383 -0.66 1.89 25.45
CA GLY A 383 -0.64 3.23 24.87
C GLY A 383 -0.72 3.27 23.34
N ALA A 384 -0.51 2.14 22.64
CA ALA A 384 -0.73 2.06 21.19
C ALA A 384 -2.24 2.11 20.84
N ARG A 385 -2.58 2.43 19.58
CA ARG A 385 -3.97 2.33 19.12
C ARG A 385 -4.42 0.87 19.08
N ALA A 386 -5.70 0.65 19.36
CA ALA A 386 -6.34 -0.65 19.28
C ALA A 386 -6.66 -1.03 17.83
N ASP A 387 -5.62 -1.08 17.00
CA ASP A 387 -5.63 -1.62 15.65
C ASP A 387 -5.20 -3.10 15.75
N VAL A 388 -6.19 -3.99 15.93
CA VAL A 388 -6.01 -5.38 16.38
C VAL A 388 -6.62 -6.36 15.38
N VAL A 389 -5.93 -7.46 15.10
CA VAL A 389 -6.43 -8.54 14.23
C VAL A 389 -6.40 -9.87 14.97
N SER A 390 -7.51 -10.61 14.90
CA SER A 390 -7.68 -11.96 15.42
C SER A 390 -7.70 -12.98 14.28
N ILE A 391 -6.87 -14.01 14.42
CA ILE A 391 -6.69 -15.09 13.44
C ILE A 391 -7.19 -16.41 14.06
N ALA A 392 -8.05 -17.15 13.35
CA ALA A 392 -8.45 -18.52 13.74
C ALA A 392 -7.27 -19.49 13.57
N LEU A 393 -6.71 -19.98 14.68
CA LEU A 393 -5.68 -21.02 14.65
C LEU A 393 -6.27 -22.41 14.38
N ASP A 394 -7.56 -22.59 14.65
CA ASP A 394 -8.31 -23.82 14.38
C ASP A 394 -8.87 -23.91 12.95
N ASP A 395 -8.62 -22.89 12.12
CA ASP A 395 -8.98 -22.93 10.70
C ASP A 395 -8.22 -24.06 9.98
N PRO A 396 -8.88 -24.91 9.17
CA PRO A 396 -8.22 -26.00 8.45
C PRO A 396 -7.04 -25.55 7.58
N THR A 397 -7.04 -24.31 7.10
CA THR A 397 -5.96 -23.74 6.28
C THR A 397 -4.74 -23.30 7.08
N MET A 398 -4.82 -23.25 8.42
CA MET A 398 -3.69 -22.98 9.32
C MET A 398 -2.92 -24.25 9.73
N MET A 399 -3.53 -25.43 9.56
CA MET A 399 -3.09 -26.67 10.20
C MET A 399 -1.96 -27.42 9.46
N PRO A 400 -1.01 -28.05 10.19
CA PRO A 400 -0.77 -27.91 11.64
C PRO A 400 -0.07 -26.58 11.98
N VAL A 401 -0.34 -26.02 13.15
CA VAL A 401 0.29 -24.76 13.62
C VAL A 401 1.54 -25.06 14.45
N TYR A 402 2.71 -24.76 13.88
CA TYR A 402 3.99 -24.74 14.62
C TYR A 402 4.45 -23.30 14.93
N ASP A 403 4.35 -22.42 13.93
CA ASP A 403 4.62 -20.99 14.04
C ASP A 403 3.41 -20.27 13.41
N PRO A 404 2.63 -19.51 14.20
CA PRO A 404 1.34 -19.02 13.76
C PRO A 404 1.46 -17.92 12.69
N ILE A 405 2.48 -17.06 12.72
CA ILE A 405 2.73 -16.07 11.66
C ILE A 405 3.16 -16.74 10.37
N ARG A 406 4.00 -17.78 10.42
CA ARG A 406 4.39 -18.52 9.21
C ARG A 406 3.22 -19.29 8.62
N SER A 407 2.41 -19.95 9.44
CA SER A 407 1.17 -20.62 8.99
C SER A 407 0.23 -19.62 8.32
N LEU A 408 0.05 -18.43 8.91
CA LEU A 408 -0.76 -17.36 8.34
C LEU A 408 -0.21 -16.90 6.98
N ILE A 409 1.04 -16.44 6.92
CA ILE A 409 1.61 -15.83 5.72
C ILE A 409 1.75 -16.85 4.60
N TYR A 410 2.28 -18.05 4.86
CA TYR A 410 2.62 -19.00 3.80
C TYR A 410 1.52 -20.00 3.44
N THR A 411 0.50 -20.15 4.29
CA THR A 411 -0.56 -21.14 4.07
C THR A 411 -1.94 -20.49 4.07
N ALA A 412 -2.43 -20.02 5.23
CA ALA A 412 -3.82 -19.63 5.39
C ALA A 412 -4.21 -18.33 4.67
N ALA A 413 -3.34 -17.34 4.64
CA ALA A 413 -3.63 -15.98 4.19
C ALA A 413 -4.89 -15.39 4.87
N ASP A 414 -5.64 -14.55 4.15
CA ASP A 414 -6.85 -13.86 4.60
C ASP A 414 -7.97 -14.80 5.09
N ARG A 415 -7.99 -16.07 4.64
CA ARG A 415 -9.02 -17.05 5.02
C ARG A 415 -9.11 -17.31 6.52
N ALA A 416 -8.01 -17.14 7.25
CA ALA A 416 -7.97 -17.33 8.70
C ALA A 416 -8.19 -16.02 9.49
N VAL A 417 -8.28 -14.87 8.83
CA VAL A 417 -8.67 -13.61 9.46
C VAL A 417 -10.13 -13.71 9.90
N ARG A 418 -10.40 -13.33 11.14
CA ARG A 418 -11.72 -13.52 11.76
C ARG A 418 -12.29 -12.24 12.31
N ASP A 419 -11.50 -11.52 13.08
CA ASP A 419 -11.97 -10.27 13.65
C ASP A 419 -10.90 -9.19 13.46
N VAL A 420 -11.34 -7.99 13.11
CA VAL A 420 -10.47 -6.83 12.90
C VAL A 420 -11.09 -5.65 13.61
N TRP A 421 -10.30 -5.04 14.50
CA TRP A 421 -10.63 -3.80 15.16
C TRP A 421 -9.70 -2.71 14.64
N VAL A 422 -10.27 -1.57 14.29
CA VAL A 422 -9.52 -0.35 13.99
C VAL A 422 -9.98 0.68 15.00
N ASP A 423 -9.02 1.28 15.70
CA ASP A 423 -9.34 2.24 16.76
C ASP A 423 -10.25 1.65 17.85
N GLY A 424 -10.15 0.33 18.07
CA GLY A 424 -10.99 -0.42 19.00
C GLY A 424 -12.40 -0.72 18.52
N ARG A 425 -12.81 -0.26 17.33
CA ARG A 425 -14.11 -0.55 16.71
C ARG A 425 -14.02 -1.78 15.82
N GLN A 426 -14.90 -2.76 16.03
CA GLN A 426 -14.92 -3.98 15.21
C GLN A 426 -15.47 -3.71 13.80
N LEU A 427 -14.63 -3.92 12.78
CA LEU A 427 -14.95 -3.73 11.36
C LEU A 427 -15.06 -5.04 10.58
N VAL A 428 -14.43 -6.10 11.09
CA VAL A 428 -14.64 -7.48 10.64
C VAL A 428 -15.07 -8.30 11.86
N ALA A 429 -16.15 -9.07 11.71
CA ALA A 429 -16.64 -10.00 12.71
C ALA A 429 -16.86 -11.37 12.05
N ASP A 430 -16.22 -12.40 12.58
CA ASP A 430 -16.24 -13.78 12.05
C ASP A 430 -16.00 -13.87 10.52
N GLY A 431 -15.01 -13.11 10.04
CA GLY A 431 -14.61 -13.07 8.63
C GLY A 431 -15.52 -12.26 7.70
N SER A 432 -16.50 -11.53 8.25
CA SER A 432 -17.43 -10.68 7.49
C SER A 432 -17.34 -9.22 7.88
N LEU A 433 -17.44 -8.30 6.91
CA LEU A 433 -17.42 -6.85 7.17
C LEU A 433 -18.68 -6.40 7.93
N THR A 434 -18.52 -5.45 8.85
CA THR A 434 -19.65 -4.88 9.64
C THR A 434 -20.17 -3.56 9.07
N THR A 435 -19.41 -2.91 8.19
CA THR A 435 -19.68 -1.56 7.69
C THR A 435 -19.95 -1.48 6.20
N LEU A 436 -19.41 -2.42 5.41
CA LEU A 436 -19.47 -2.41 3.95
C LEU A 436 -20.22 -3.64 3.44
N ASP A 437 -21.23 -3.41 2.58
CA ASP A 437 -21.93 -4.48 1.86
C ASP A 437 -21.17 -4.84 0.58
N MET A 438 -20.32 -5.87 0.68
CA MET A 438 -19.48 -6.29 -0.44
C MET A 438 -20.24 -6.85 -1.61
N ASP A 439 -21.43 -7.43 -1.41
CA ASP A 439 -22.22 -7.97 -2.52
C ASP A 439 -22.75 -6.83 -3.39
N THR A 440 -23.30 -5.79 -2.75
CA THR A 440 -23.74 -4.58 -3.45
C THR A 440 -22.57 -3.83 -4.10
N ILE A 441 -21.47 -3.65 -3.37
CA ILE A 441 -20.27 -2.97 -3.89
C ILE A 441 -19.70 -3.72 -5.11
N ALA A 442 -19.59 -5.05 -5.04
CA ALA A 442 -19.08 -5.87 -6.14
C ALA A 442 -19.98 -5.81 -7.38
N ALA A 443 -21.31 -5.83 -7.20
CA ALA A 443 -22.25 -5.68 -8.29
C ALA A 443 -22.07 -4.34 -9.02
N HIS A 444 -21.95 -3.23 -8.29
CA HIS A 444 -21.67 -1.93 -8.89
C HIS A 444 -20.29 -1.87 -9.53
N LEU A 445 -19.24 -2.42 -8.90
CA LEU A 445 -17.90 -2.46 -9.47
C LEU A 445 -17.87 -3.19 -10.83
N GLN A 446 -18.67 -4.25 -10.99
CA GLN A 446 -18.81 -4.94 -12.27
C GLN A 446 -19.37 -4.03 -13.36
N GLU A 447 -20.39 -3.22 -13.03
CA GLU A 447 -20.96 -2.25 -13.97
C GLU A 447 -19.96 -1.13 -14.30
N VAL A 448 -19.21 -0.67 -13.30
CA VAL A 448 -18.13 0.31 -13.48
C VAL A 448 -17.08 -0.21 -14.46
N GLN A 449 -16.65 -1.46 -14.31
CA GLN A 449 -15.69 -2.08 -15.23
C GLN A 449 -16.26 -2.18 -16.65
N ILE A 450 -17.52 -2.56 -16.82
CA ILE A 450 -18.16 -2.60 -18.14
C ILE A 450 -18.12 -1.21 -18.80
N ARG A 451 -18.53 -0.16 -18.09
CA ARG A 451 -18.47 1.23 -18.59
C ARG A 451 -17.04 1.66 -18.92
N ALA A 452 -16.07 1.32 -18.07
CA ALA A 452 -14.67 1.65 -18.31
C ALA A 452 -14.13 0.97 -19.58
N LEU A 453 -14.51 -0.29 -19.84
CA LEU A 453 -14.12 -1.04 -21.04
C LEU A 453 -14.74 -0.45 -22.32
N GLU A 454 -15.97 0.08 -22.25
CA GLU A 454 -16.61 0.78 -23.38
C GLU A 454 -15.86 2.05 -23.79
N LYS A 455 -15.11 2.66 -22.87
CA LYS A 455 -14.30 3.86 -23.11
C LYS A 455 -12.91 3.59 -23.67
N VAL A 456 -12.49 2.32 -23.76
CA VAL A 456 -11.16 1.96 -24.28
C VAL A 456 -10.89 2.50 -25.70
N PRO A 457 -11.80 2.40 -26.70
CA PRO A 457 -11.54 2.96 -28.04
C PRO A 457 -11.28 4.46 -28.06
N GLU A 458 -11.83 5.21 -27.09
CA GLU A 458 -11.62 6.67 -26.97
C GLU A 458 -10.26 7.01 -26.37
N ARG A 459 -9.65 6.07 -25.63
CA ARG A 459 -8.40 6.25 -24.86
C ARG A 459 -7.21 5.53 -25.47
N ASP A 460 -7.44 4.43 -26.17
CA ASP A 460 -6.41 3.69 -26.90
C ASP A 460 -5.99 4.47 -28.13
N ARG A 461 -4.69 4.76 -28.24
CA ARG A 461 -4.11 5.52 -29.35
C ARG A 461 -4.44 4.93 -30.74
N LEU A 462 -4.61 3.60 -30.84
CA LEU A 462 -4.93 2.91 -32.09
C LEU A 462 -6.44 2.75 -32.31
N GLY A 463 -7.28 3.29 -31.43
CA GLY A 463 -8.73 3.17 -31.48
C GLY A 463 -9.24 1.74 -31.31
N ARG A 464 -8.43 0.86 -30.70
CA ARG A 464 -8.81 -0.54 -30.48
C ARG A 464 -9.86 -0.63 -29.38
N ASN A 465 -10.73 -1.64 -29.47
CA ASN A 465 -11.64 -1.95 -28.39
C ASN A 465 -10.96 -2.77 -27.28
N ALA A 466 -11.64 -2.86 -26.13
CA ALA A 466 -11.14 -3.58 -24.96
C ALA A 466 -10.71 -5.03 -25.26
N LEU A 467 -11.46 -5.79 -26.06
CA LEU A 467 -11.12 -7.19 -26.40
C LEU A 467 -9.90 -7.30 -27.32
N GLN A 468 -9.57 -6.26 -28.08
CA GLN A 468 -8.37 -6.21 -28.90
C GLN A 468 -7.12 -5.83 -28.09
N VAL A 469 -7.29 -5.03 -27.03
CA VAL A 469 -6.21 -4.62 -26.13
C VAL A 469 -5.95 -5.69 -25.06
N ALA A 470 -7.02 -6.22 -24.46
CA ALA A 470 -7.06 -7.21 -23.39
C ALA A 470 -7.92 -8.41 -23.83
N PRO A 471 -7.37 -9.33 -24.65
CA PRO A 471 -8.12 -10.48 -25.12
C PRO A 471 -8.46 -11.42 -23.96
N LEU A 472 -9.64 -12.04 -24.03
CA LEU A 472 -10.03 -13.07 -23.08
C LEU A 472 -9.09 -14.29 -23.18
N THR A 473 -8.81 -14.94 -22.05
CA THR A 473 -8.00 -16.16 -21.97
C THR A 473 -8.45 -17.25 -22.96
N PHE A 474 -9.77 -17.36 -23.17
CA PHE A 474 -10.35 -18.29 -24.14
C PHE A 474 -11.26 -17.56 -25.13
N ARG A 475 -11.29 -18.06 -26.37
CA ARG A 475 -12.18 -17.54 -27.41
C ARG A 475 -13.64 -17.78 -27.03
N THR A 476 -14.48 -16.76 -27.19
CA THR A 476 -15.93 -16.89 -27.01
C THR A 476 -16.56 -17.51 -28.26
N ARG A 477 -17.43 -18.51 -28.08
CA ARG A 477 -18.26 -19.09 -29.15
C ARG A 477 -19.71 -19.04 -28.68
N ARG A 478 -20.57 -18.34 -29.42
CA ARG A 478 -22.02 -18.44 -29.18
C ARG A 478 -22.46 -19.85 -29.57
N GLN A 479 -23.07 -20.57 -28.63
CA GLN A 479 -23.81 -21.79 -28.98
C GLN A 479 -25.11 -21.36 -29.66
N HIS A 480 -25.36 -21.91 -30.84
CA HIS A 480 -26.57 -21.68 -31.62
C HIS A 480 -27.73 -22.51 -31.10
#